data_AF-A0A834P938-F1
#
_entry.id   AF-A0A834P938-F1
#
_cell.length_a   1.000
_cell.length_b   1.000
_cell.length_c   1.000
_cell.angle_alpha   90.00
_cell.angle_beta   90.00
_cell.angle_gamma   90.00
#
_symmetry.space_group_name_H-M   'P 1'
#
loop_
_entity.id
_entity.type
_entity.pdbx_description
1 polymer ?
#
loop_
_entity_poly.entity_id
_entity_poly.type
_entity_poly.pdbx_seq_one_letter_code
_entity_poly.pdbx_strand_id
1 'polypeptide(L)'
;MTFAVVGIIGHFSKTTLLFFIPQIINFLYSIPQLFHFIPCPRHRLPKYNKDTDKLETSVTVFKYSDLNSSGKFLMWVFRTIKIVQWQKSSEDIVTCNNLTLINFLLINIGPTREPKLTLILMLLQVVCSCLAFVIRYPLASVFYDI
;
A
#
# COMPACT_ATOMS: atom_id res chain seq x y z
N MET A 1 17.70 8.81 3.68
CA MET A 1 18.40 9.38 4.86
C MET A 1 18.16 10.88 5.00
N THR A 2 18.27 11.68 3.94
CA THR A 2 18.08 13.15 3.97
C THR A 2 16.85 13.63 4.74
N PHE A 3 15.65 13.10 4.44
CA PHE A 3 14.42 13.50 5.14
C PHE A 3 14.43 13.18 6.64
N ALA A 4 15.04 12.06 7.04
CA ALA A 4 15.16 11.69 8.45
C ALA A 4 16.15 12.62 9.17
N VAL A 5 17.31 12.90 8.55
CA VAL A 5 18.33 13.80 9.11
C VAL A 5 17.75 15.20 9.32
N VAL A 6 17.14 15.77 8.29
CA VAL A 6 16.54 17.11 8.36
C VAL A 6 15.39 17.15 9.38
N GLY A 7 14.54 16.12 9.42
CA GLY A 7 13.43 16.04 10.39
C GLY A 7 13.88 15.90 11.84
N ILE A 8 14.96 15.15 12.11
CA ILE A 8 15.51 14.96 13.47
C ILE A 8 16.23 16.21 13.94
N ILE A 9 17.18 16.74 13.14
CA ILE A 9 17.96 17.94 13.51
C ILE A 9 17.05 19.17 13.62
N GLY A 10 16.06 19.28 12.74
CA GLY A 10 15.10 20.39 12.77
C GLY A 10 14.00 20.24 13.83
N HIS A 11 13.98 19.16 14.62
CA HIS A 11 12.95 18.89 15.64
C HIS A 11 11.49 18.88 15.11
N PHE A 12 11.29 18.61 13.82
CA PHE A 12 9.97 18.53 13.18
C PHE A 12 9.66 17.14 12.61
N SER A 13 10.28 16.09 13.15
CA SER A 13 10.11 14.70 12.72
C SER A 13 8.64 14.27 12.66
N LYS A 14 7.80 14.70 13.61
CA LYS A 14 6.34 14.45 13.61
C LYS A 14 5.66 15.01 12.37
N THR A 15 6.01 16.23 11.96
CA THR A 15 5.47 16.84 10.73
C THR A 15 6.05 16.18 9.49
N THR A 16 7.34 15.83 9.48
CA THR A 16 7.92 15.05 8.39
C THR A 16 7.11 13.77 8.20
N LEU A 17 6.78 13.03 9.25
CA LEU A 17 5.95 11.82 9.15
C LEU A 17 4.55 12.07 8.55
N LEU A 18 3.93 13.23 8.79
CA LEU A 18 2.67 13.59 8.14
C LEU A 18 2.81 13.75 6.62
N PHE A 19 3.95 14.22 6.12
CA PHE A 19 4.20 14.22 4.67
C PHE A 19 4.43 12.81 4.11
N PHE A 20 4.77 11.84 4.95
CA PHE A 20 4.97 10.44 4.57
C PHE A 20 3.71 9.57 4.68
N ILE A 21 2.52 10.16 4.77
CA ILE A 21 1.24 9.42 4.91
C ILE A 21 1.08 8.33 3.83
N PRO A 22 1.23 8.59 2.52
CA PRO A 22 1.09 7.54 1.49
C PRO A 22 2.10 6.41 1.65
N GLN A 23 3.33 6.72 2.06
CA GLN A 23 4.40 5.75 2.28
C GLN A 23 4.11 4.89 3.50
N ILE A 24 3.62 5.49 4.59
CA ILE A 24 3.20 4.79 5.81
C ILE A 24 2.02 3.86 5.49
N ILE A 25 1.00 4.33 4.77
CA ILE A 25 -0.15 3.50 4.38
C ILE A 25 0.30 2.32 3.51
N ASN A 26 1.15 2.57 2.51
CA ASN A 26 1.71 1.50 1.67
C ASN A 26 2.52 0.49 2.51
N PHE A 27 3.30 0.96 3.47
CA PHE A 27 4.07 0.11 4.37
C PHE A 27 3.16 -0.76 5.24
N LEU A 28 2.18 -0.15 5.94
CA LEU A 28 1.22 -0.86 6.77
C LEU A 28 0.43 -1.91 5.97
N TYR A 29 0.01 -1.57 4.76
CA TYR A 29 -0.66 -2.51 3.87
C TYR A 29 0.26 -3.65 3.41
N SER A 30 1.57 -3.38 3.26
CA SER A 30 2.59 -4.36 2.87
C SER A 30 3.09 -5.26 4.01
N ILE A 31 2.85 -4.91 5.28
CA ILE A 31 3.30 -5.66 6.48
C ILE A 31 3.07 -7.18 6.38
N PRO A 32 1.87 -7.67 6.01
CA PRO A 32 1.61 -9.12 5.92
C PRO A 32 2.60 -9.87 5.02
N GLN A 33 2.99 -9.24 3.91
CA GLN A 33 3.96 -9.81 2.98
C GLN A 33 5.39 -9.60 3.46
N LEU A 34 5.72 -8.42 4.03
CA LEU A 34 7.07 -8.11 4.52
C LEU A 34 7.51 -9.02 5.65
N PHE A 35 6.61 -9.37 6.58
CA PHE A 35 6.87 -10.31 7.67
C PHE A 35 6.63 -11.78 7.27
N HIS A 36 6.38 -12.04 5.98
CA HIS A 36 6.19 -13.40 5.44
C HIS A 36 5.02 -14.18 6.08
N PHE A 37 4.02 -13.50 6.65
CA PHE A 37 2.75 -14.14 7.02
C PHE A 37 1.97 -14.61 5.79
N ILE A 38 2.18 -13.90 4.67
CA ILE A 38 1.71 -14.23 3.32
C ILE A 38 2.97 -14.30 2.44
N PRO A 39 3.08 -15.26 1.52
CA PRO A 39 4.25 -15.38 0.66
C PRO A 39 4.47 -14.08 -0.13
N CYS A 40 5.70 -13.58 -0.01
CA CYS A 40 6.14 -12.34 -0.63
C CYS A 40 6.97 -12.66 -1.87
N PRO A 41 6.49 -12.35 -3.08
CA PRO A 41 7.28 -12.54 -4.29
C PRO A 41 8.40 -11.51 -4.33
N ARG A 42 9.50 -11.85 -5.02
CA ARG A 42 10.65 -10.95 -5.17
C ARG A 42 10.28 -9.60 -5.79
N HIS A 43 9.36 -9.60 -6.75
CA HIS A 43 8.85 -8.40 -7.40
C HIS A 43 7.34 -8.25 -7.14
N ARG A 44 6.94 -7.08 -6.64
CA ARG A 44 5.54 -6.72 -6.31
C ARG A 44 4.96 -5.60 -7.18
N LEU A 45 5.64 -5.33 -8.29
CA LEU A 45 5.23 -4.33 -9.29
C LEU A 45 4.05 -4.87 -10.13
N PRO A 46 3.16 -4.00 -10.61
CA PRO A 46 2.12 -4.37 -11.57
C PRO A 46 2.69 -5.07 -12.80
N LYS A 47 1.89 -5.96 -13.41
CA LYS A 47 2.29 -6.65 -14.64
C LYS A 47 1.94 -5.79 -15.85
N TYR A 48 2.87 -5.64 -16.76
CA TYR A 48 2.61 -4.95 -18.03
C TYR A 48 1.98 -5.91 -19.03
N ASN A 49 0.83 -5.52 -19.59
CA ASN A 49 0.16 -6.23 -20.67
C ASN A 49 0.45 -5.51 -22.00
N LYS A 50 1.12 -6.22 -22.92
CA LYS A 50 1.54 -5.70 -24.23
C LYS A 50 0.36 -5.43 -25.16
N ASP A 51 -0.71 -6.22 -25.06
CA ASP A 51 -1.84 -6.14 -25.97
C ASP A 51 -2.73 -4.94 -25.65
N THR A 52 -2.86 -4.60 -24.36
CA THR A 52 -3.68 -3.48 -23.90
C THR A 52 -2.87 -2.21 -23.61
N ASP A 53 -1.53 -2.30 -23.66
CA ASP A 53 -0.60 -1.22 -23.34
C ASP A 53 -0.87 -0.63 -21.93
N LYS A 54 -1.22 -1.50 -20.97
CA LYS A 54 -1.65 -1.12 -19.62
C LYS A 54 -0.97 -1.98 -18.56
N LEU A 55 -0.89 -1.43 -17.35
CA LEU A 55 -0.49 -2.12 -16.14
C LEU A 55 -1.71 -2.79 -15.49
N GLU A 56 -1.59 -4.09 -15.29
CA GLU A 56 -2.54 -4.95 -14.60
C GLU A 56 -2.05 -5.29 -13.20
N THR A 57 -2.99 -5.67 -12.33
CA THR A 57 -2.69 -6.04 -10.95
C THR A 57 -1.81 -7.28 -10.92
N SER A 58 -0.76 -7.22 -10.12
CA SER A 58 0.10 -8.38 -9.89
C SER A 58 -0.49 -9.28 -8.81
N VAL A 59 -0.43 -10.59 -9.03
CA VAL A 59 -0.99 -11.61 -8.13
C VAL A 59 0.09 -12.54 -7.59
N THR A 60 -0.12 -13.02 -6.37
CA THR A 60 0.63 -14.08 -5.71
C THR A 60 -0.23 -15.33 -5.60
N VAL A 61 0.39 -16.47 -5.89
CA VAL A 61 -0.26 -17.78 -5.88
C VAL A 61 0.40 -18.62 -4.79
N PHE A 62 -0.40 -19.20 -3.91
CA PHE A 62 0.09 -20.06 -2.83
C PHE A 62 -0.98 -21.03 -2.35
N LYS A 63 -0.56 -22.08 -1.66
CA LYS A 63 -1.48 -23.06 -1.06
C LYS A 63 -2.00 -22.56 0.28
N TYR A 64 -3.29 -22.76 0.55
CA TYR A 64 -3.90 -22.33 1.80
C TYR A 64 -3.49 -23.20 2.99
N SER A 65 -3.19 -24.49 2.75
CA SER A 65 -2.66 -25.43 3.73
C SER A 65 -1.39 -24.94 4.43
N ASP A 66 -0.50 -24.29 3.67
CA ASP A 66 0.87 -23.98 4.08
C ASP A 66 0.97 -22.67 4.88
N LEU A 67 -0.16 -21.98 5.08
CA LEU A 67 -0.21 -20.72 5.83
C LEU A 67 -0.27 -20.97 7.34
N ASN A 68 0.54 -20.20 8.07
CA ASN A 68 0.44 -20.07 9.53
C ASN A 68 -0.96 -19.60 9.96
N SER A 69 -1.37 -19.98 11.17
CA SER A 69 -2.67 -19.57 11.76
C SER A 69 -2.87 -18.06 11.75
N SER A 70 -1.81 -17.29 12.03
CA SER A 70 -1.82 -15.83 11.96
C SER A 70 -2.05 -15.31 10.53
N GLY A 71 -1.48 -15.97 9.52
CA GLY A 71 -1.72 -15.66 8.12
C GLY A 71 -3.16 -15.94 7.70
N LYS A 72 -3.77 -17.02 8.19
CA LYS A 72 -5.19 -17.35 7.96
C LYS A 72 -6.13 -16.32 8.59
N PHE A 73 -5.85 -15.88 9.82
CA PHE A 73 -6.61 -14.81 10.47
C PHE A 73 -6.51 -13.50 9.70
N LEU A 74 -5.30 -13.10 9.32
CA LEU A 74 -5.04 -11.87 8.59
C LEU A 74 -5.72 -11.88 7.21
N MET A 75 -5.72 -13.03 6.53
CA MET A 75 -6.49 -13.25 5.31
C MET A 75 -8.00 -13.11 5.51
N TRP A 76 -8.53 -13.66 6.62
CA TRP A 76 -9.94 -13.50 6.97
C TRP A 76 -10.30 -12.03 7.19
N VAL A 77 -9.44 -11.26 7.86
CA VAL A 77 -9.61 -9.81 8.02
C VAL A 77 -9.62 -9.10 6.65
N PHE A 78 -8.64 -9.36 5.79
CA PHE A 78 -8.60 -8.74 4.45
C PHE A 78 -9.80 -9.09 3.57
N ARG A 79 -10.31 -10.31 3.69
CA ARG A 79 -11.54 -10.74 3.03
C ARG A 79 -12.73 -9.91 3.49
N THR A 80 -12.88 -9.69 4.78
CA THR A 80 -13.99 -8.92 5.35
C THR A 80 -13.95 -7.45 4.91
N ILE A 81 -12.74 -6.88 4.78
CA ILE A 81 -12.57 -5.46 4.40
C ILE A 81 -12.66 -5.25 2.87
N LYS A 82 -12.77 -6.32 2.04
CA LYS A 82 -12.85 -6.25 0.55
C LYS A 82 -11.70 -5.49 -0.13
N ILE A 83 -10.56 -5.33 0.53
CA ILE A 83 -9.40 -4.61 -0.01
C ILE A 83 -8.64 -5.46 -1.05
N VAL A 84 -8.86 -6.78 -1.02
CA VAL A 84 -8.08 -7.78 -1.75
C VAL A 84 -8.97 -8.53 -2.74
N GLN A 85 -8.54 -8.57 -4.00
CA GLN A 85 -9.13 -9.47 -5.01
C GLN A 85 -8.62 -10.88 -4.76
N TRP A 86 -9.53 -11.73 -4.30
CA TRP A 86 -9.26 -13.12 -3.96
C TRP A 86 -9.95 -14.04 -4.96
N GLN A 87 -9.17 -14.93 -5.58
CA GLN A 87 -9.70 -16.01 -6.41
C GLN A 87 -9.17 -17.34 -5.87
N LYS A 88 -10.10 -18.21 -5.45
CA LYS A 88 -9.80 -19.61 -5.14
C LYS A 88 -9.96 -20.42 -6.41
N SER A 89 -8.85 -20.95 -6.92
CA SER A 89 -8.87 -21.90 -8.03
C SER A 89 -8.80 -23.32 -7.46
N SER A 90 -9.43 -24.28 -8.15
CA SER A 90 -9.64 -25.68 -7.73
C SER A 90 -8.44 -26.29 -6.99
N GLU A 91 -8.72 -27.02 -5.89
CA GLU A 91 -7.76 -27.75 -5.03
C GLU A 91 -6.75 -26.90 -4.23
N ASP A 92 -7.27 -26.08 -3.32
CA ASP A 92 -6.52 -25.43 -2.22
C ASP A 92 -5.48 -24.35 -2.59
N ILE A 93 -5.41 -23.99 -3.88
CA ILE A 93 -4.58 -22.89 -4.36
C ILE A 93 -5.36 -21.57 -4.26
N VAL A 94 -4.80 -20.64 -3.51
CA VAL A 94 -5.30 -19.27 -3.35
C VAL A 94 -4.46 -18.33 -4.18
N THR A 95 -5.14 -17.52 -4.98
CA THR A 95 -4.55 -16.38 -5.66
C THR A 95 -5.01 -15.09 -4.99
N CYS A 96 -4.05 -14.25 -4.65
CA CYS A 96 -4.24 -12.98 -3.93
C CYS A 96 -3.52 -11.89 -4.72
N ASN A 97 -4.06 -10.67 -4.77
CA ASN A 97 -3.28 -9.56 -5.31
C ASN A 97 -2.10 -9.20 -4.38
N ASN A 98 -1.04 -8.65 -4.97
CA ASN A 98 0.06 -8.12 -4.18
C ASN A 98 -0.41 -6.94 -3.31
N LEU A 99 0.02 -6.95 -2.05
CA LEU A 99 -0.38 -5.96 -1.06
C LEU A 99 0.54 -4.73 -1.16
N THR A 100 0.28 -3.89 -2.16
CA THR A 100 0.92 -2.58 -2.31
C THR A 100 -0.12 -1.53 -2.69
N LEU A 101 0.13 -0.27 -2.32
CA LEU A 101 -0.75 0.86 -2.64
C LEU A 101 -0.97 0.99 -4.16
N ILE A 102 0.05 0.65 -4.95
CA ILE A 102 -0.02 0.67 -6.42
C ILE A 102 -1.06 -0.33 -6.93
N ASN A 103 -0.98 -1.60 -6.47
CA ASN A 103 -1.96 -2.62 -6.85
C ASN A 103 -3.36 -2.27 -6.29
N PHE A 104 -3.45 -1.67 -5.10
CA PHE A 104 -4.72 -1.21 -4.55
C PHE A 104 -5.39 -0.13 -5.42
N LEU A 105 -4.63 0.85 -5.91
CA LEU A 105 -5.14 1.84 -6.86
C LEU A 105 -5.59 1.20 -8.18
N LEU A 106 -4.85 0.22 -8.70
CA LEU A 106 -5.25 -0.51 -9.90
C LEU A 106 -6.51 -1.36 -9.70
N ILE A 107 -6.77 -1.88 -8.50
CA ILE A 107 -8.03 -2.58 -8.19
C ILE A 107 -9.21 -1.61 -8.21
N ASN A 108 -9.04 -0.41 -7.65
CA ASN A 108 -10.12 0.57 -7.54
C ASN A 108 -10.39 1.32 -8.86
N ILE A 109 -9.34 1.63 -9.64
CA ILE A 109 -9.43 2.42 -10.87
C ILE A 109 -9.53 1.53 -12.12
N GLY A 110 -9.01 0.31 -12.04
CA GLY A 110 -8.83 -0.61 -13.17
C GLY A 110 -7.44 -0.52 -13.81
N PRO A 111 -7.20 -1.29 -14.89
CA PRO A 111 -5.92 -1.32 -15.60
C PRO A 111 -5.63 0.02 -16.29
N THR A 112 -4.46 0.60 -16.01
CA THR A 112 -4.08 1.95 -16.47
C THR A 112 -2.67 1.96 -17.03
N ARG A 113 -2.37 2.95 -17.86
CA ARG A 113 -1.00 3.18 -18.36
C ARG A 113 -0.08 3.63 -17.23
N GLU A 114 1.19 3.26 -17.32
CA GLU A 114 2.22 3.62 -16.33
C GLU A 114 2.32 5.13 -16.05
N PRO A 115 2.37 6.04 -17.05
CA PRO A 115 2.46 7.47 -16.77
C PRO A 115 1.22 8.01 -16.02
N LYS A 116 0.03 7.49 -16.35
CA LYS A 116 -1.22 7.89 -15.70
C LYS A 116 -1.27 7.39 -14.26
N LEU A 117 -0.84 6.16 -14.01
CA LEU A 117 -0.76 5.59 -12.66
C LEU A 117 0.19 6.38 -11.77
N THR A 118 1.38 6.72 -12.29
CA THR A 118 2.37 7.54 -11.59
C THR A 118 1.83 8.94 -11.30
N LEU A 119 1.12 9.56 -12.25
CA LEU A 119 0.47 10.85 -12.03
C LEU A 119 -0.56 10.78 -10.90
N ILE A 120 -1.39 9.73 -10.86
CA ILE A 120 -2.38 9.52 -9.79
C ILE A 120 -1.69 9.38 -8.42
N LEU A 121 -0.59 8.62 -8.34
CA LEU A 121 0.20 8.49 -7.11
C LEU A 121 0.81 9.83 -6.67
N MET A 122 1.32 10.62 -7.61
CA MET A 122 1.85 11.96 -7.32
C MET A 122 0.74 12.91 -6.85
N LEU A 123 -0.45 12.87 -7.46
CA LEU A 123 -1.60 13.65 -7.01
C LEU A 123 -2.03 13.24 -5.61
N LEU A 124 -2.08 11.94 -5.30
CA LEU A 124 -2.34 11.44 -3.96
C LEU A 124 -1.33 11.99 -2.95
N GLN A 125 -0.04 12.01 -3.31
CA GLN A 125 1.02 12.58 -2.46
C GLN A 125 0.83 14.08 -2.22
N VAL A 126 0.47 14.84 -3.25
CA VAL A 126 0.18 16.29 -3.12
C VAL A 126 -1.02 16.51 -2.20
N VAL A 127 -2.12 15.76 -2.38
CA VAL A 127 -3.31 15.85 -1.53
C VAL A 127 -2.98 15.53 -0.07
N CYS A 128 -2.22 14.46 0.21
CA CYS A 128 -1.77 14.14 1.56
C CYS A 128 -0.87 15.22 2.15
N SER A 129 -0.04 15.88 1.33
CA SER A 129 0.81 16.98 1.78
C SER A 129 0.00 18.23 2.12
N CYS A 130 -1.03 18.55 1.33
CA CYS A 130 -1.98 19.61 1.66
C CYS A 130 -2.71 19.30 2.98
N LEU A 131 -3.15 18.06 3.17
CA LEU A 131 -3.77 17.61 4.43
C LEU A 131 -2.79 17.72 5.61
N ALA A 132 -1.51 17.39 5.42
CA ALA A 132 -0.49 17.57 6.45
C ALA A 132 -0.32 19.05 6.85
N PHE A 133 -0.38 19.98 5.87
CA PHE A 133 -0.35 21.42 6.17
C PHE A 133 -1.61 21.89 6.90
N VAL A 134 -2.80 21.39 6.52
CA VAL A 134 -4.05 21.68 7.23
C VAL A 134 -4.00 21.13 8.66
N ILE A 135 -3.41 19.96 8.91
CA ILE A 135 -3.24 19.47 10.28
C ILE A 135 -2.26 20.37 11.05
N ARG A 136 -1.18 20.80 10.40
CA ARG A 136 -0.11 21.56 11.07
C ARG A 136 -0.48 23.01 11.40
N TYR A 137 -1.17 23.73 10.52
CA TYR A 137 -1.39 25.18 10.71
C TYR A 137 -2.67 25.48 11.51
N PRO A 138 -3.88 25.11 11.07
CA PRO A 138 -5.09 25.38 11.83
C PRO A 138 -5.36 24.39 12.98
N LEU A 139 -4.93 23.11 12.89
CA LEU A 139 -5.09 22.12 13.97
C LEU A 139 -3.86 21.98 14.88
N ALA A 140 -2.92 22.94 14.83
CA ALA A 140 -1.73 22.94 15.65
C ALA A 140 -2.07 22.74 17.14
N SER A 141 -3.11 23.42 17.63
CA SER A 141 -3.54 23.38 19.03
C SER A 141 -4.16 22.05 19.49
N VAL A 142 -4.51 21.14 18.57
CA VAL A 142 -5.13 19.83 18.91
C VAL A 142 -4.12 18.68 18.83
N PHE A 143 -3.10 18.80 17.97
CA PHE A 143 -2.09 17.75 17.76
C PHE A 143 -0.74 18.04 18.39
N TYR A 144 -0.45 19.32 18.64
CA TYR A 144 0.76 19.77 19.31
C TYR A 144 0.31 20.52 20.56
N ASP A 145 -0.06 19.75 21.59
CA ASP A 145 -0.32 20.31 22.93
C ASP A 145 0.86 21.20 23.35
N ILE A 146 0.51 22.38 23.85
CA ILE A 146 1.40 23.29 24.61
C ILE A 146 1.69 22.67 25.97
#